data_AF-A0A1M5ZES5-F1
#
_entry.id   AF-A0A1M5ZES5-F1
#
_cell.length_a   1.000
_cell.length_b   1.000
_cell.length_c   1.000
_cell.angle_alpha   90.00
_cell.angle_beta   90.00
_cell.angle_gamma   90.00
#
_symmetry.space_group_name_H-M   'P 1'
#
loop_
_entity.id
_entity.type
_entity.pdbx_description
1 polymer ?
#
loop_
_entity_poly.entity_id
_entity_poly.type
_entity_poly.pdbx_seq_one_letter_code
_entity_poly.pdbx_strand_id
1 'polypeptide(L)'
;MKKRFAAVVLAALITVLAGQMNALAAPSVTLSQQGLVADGRTIACELYAIDGSNYIRLRDLAYILNGTGSQFSVDWDGATNTVAINTGDLYKANGSELTAPGPDNSSTAAVSSQKIQLDGETVTGLTVYNIEGSNYFKIRELGDALGFGVDYDAAANAVIIQSKSMTTIDVSTAAELLNAIGPNRKISLSAGTYDLSSVNISAVKNNYVSWETVYDGTQVVITGVKNLTISGAAGAEATTVVVKPRYANVLNFSDCANITLNGLTVGHTEEPGYCTGGVLHFSDSKDIGVEACVLYGSGTYGIIMDKVTGLTVSDTDIKECTYGIMTASESSSLSFNNSNFYDCVEFTMITLDNCDNVAFNTCSIKNNTSDTGWDSLVSLSACDTVTFNGCTISGNRMTSFLKVFNSNAVSFKDNTIQDNTFAAGIFAEGSETNVSFSPAL
;
A
#
# COMPACT_ATOMS: atom_id res chain seq x y z
N MET A 1 8.56 -102.56 -11.84
CA MET A 1 9.85 -101.84 -11.76
C MET A 1 9.89 -100.73 -12.80
N LYS A 2 10.24 -99.51 -12.36
CA LYS A 2 10.82 -98.37 -13.11
C LYS A 2 9.96 -97.59 -14.15
N LYS A 3 9.60 -96.37 -13.72
CA LYS A 3 9.62 -95.02 -14.37
C LYS A 3 8.93 -94.87 -15.76
N ARG A 4 8.08 -93.85 -15.98
CA ARG A 4 8.47 -92.45 -16.23
C ARG A 4 7.32 -91.41 -16.10
N PHE A 5 7.76 -90.18 -15.84
CA PHE A 5 7.15 -88.87 -15.61
C PHE A 5 6.14 -88.30 -16.62
N ALA A 6 5.21 -87.48 -16.09
CA ALA A 6 4.66 -86.17 -16.55
C ALA A 6 3.18 -86.07 -16.04
N ALA A 7 2.54 -84.96 -15.62
CA ALA A 7 2.86 -83.56 -15.43
C ALA A 7 1.69 -82.91 -14.60
N VAL A 8 2.02 -81.95 -13.73
CA VAL A 8 1.24 -80.75 -13.32
C VAL A 8 -0.18 -80.92 -12.74
N VAL A 9 -0.37 -80.59 -11.44
CA VAL A 9 -1.38 -79.59 -11.02
C VAL A 9 -0.83 -78.80 -9.82
N LEU A 10 -0.74 -77.49 -10.05
CA LEU A 10 -0.40 -76.40 -9.15
C LEU A 10 -1.59 -76.11 -8.22
N ALA A 11 -1.41 -76.22 -6.90
CA ALA A 11 -2.34 -75.65 -5.91
C ALA A 11 -1.61 -75.44 -4.58
N ALA A 12 -1.10 -74.23 -4.37
CA ALA A 12 -0.64 -73.78 -3.04
C ALA A 12 -1.09 -72.34 -2.82
N LEU A 13 -2.06 -72.23 -1.91
CA LEU A 13 -2.46 -71.10 -1.07
C LEU A 13 -1.84 -69.72 -1.40
N ILE A 14 -2.67 -68.84 -1.97
CA ILE A 14 -2.60 -67.40 -1.70
C ILE A 14 -3.93 -67.05 -1.04
N THR A 15 -3.93 -67.01 0.29
CA THR A 15 -5.01 -66.42 1.08
C THR A 15 -5.06 -64.93 0.80
N VAL A 16 -6.18 -64.52 0.22
CA VAL A 16 -6.63 -63.15 0.03
C VAL A 16 -6.60 -62.39 1.37
N LEU A 17 -5.66 -61.47 1.53
CA LEU A 17 -5.91 -60.23 2.27
C LEU A 17 -6.02 -59.11 1.23
N ALA A 18 -7.17 -59.07 0.55
CA ALA A 18 -7.64 -57.83 -0.03
C ALA A 18 -8.07 -56.96 1.16
N GLY A 19 -7.15 -56.15 1.68
CA GLY A 19 -7.53 -55.01 2.49
C GLY A 19 -8.50 -54.19 1.66
N GLN A 20 -9.72 -54.03 2.18
CA GLN A 20 -10.66 -53.03 1.65
C GLN A 20 -9.99 -51.67 1.82
N MET A 21 -9.29 -51.22 0.78
CA MET A 21 -9.09 -49.80 0.58
C MET A 21 -10.48 -49.26 0.28
N ASN A 22 -11.18 -48.79 1.31
CA ASN A 22 -12.30 -47.89 1.09
C ASN A 22 -11.71 -46.69 0.36
N ALA A 23 -11.92 -46.63 -0.95
CA ALA A 23 -11.75 -45.39 -1.69
C ALA A 23 -12.64 -44.37 -0.96
N LEU A 24 -12.01 -43.32 -0.41
CA LEU A 24 -12.76 -42.18 0.12
C LEU A 24 -13.71 -41.74 -0.98
N ALA A 25 -15.01 -41.66 -0.67
CA ALA A 25 -15.97 -41.13 -1.62
C ALA A 25 -15.52 -39.74 -2.05
N ALA A 26 -15.63 -39.43 -3.34
CA ALA A 26 -15.37 -38.07 -3.80
C ALA A 26 -16.29 -37.10 -3.04
N PRO A 27 -15.79 -35.93 -2.64
CA PRO A 27 -16.57 -34.97 -1.86
C PRO A 27 -17.82 -34.57 -2.65
N SER A 28 -18.94 -34.39 -1.94
CA SER A 28 -20.18 -33.93 -2.56
C SER A 28 -20.10 -32.42 -2.77
N VAL A 29 -19.91 -31.98 -4.01
CA VAL A 29 -19.82 -30.57 -4.39
C VAL A 29 -21.11 -30.13 -5.07
N THR A 30 -21.73 -29.06 -4.57
CA THR A 30 -22.93 -28.45 -5.15
C THR A 30 -22.88 -26.94 -4.99
N LEU A 31 -23.49 -26.19 -5.93
CA LEU A 31 -23.73 -24.76 -5.72
C LEU A 31 -24.62 -24.55 -4.48
N SER A 32 -24.16 -23.72 -3.55
CA SER A 32 -24.85 -23.48 -2.29
C SER A 32 -26.15 -22.69 -2.52
N GLN A 33 -27.21 -23.08 -1.82
CA GLN A 33 -28.46 -22.31 -1.75
C GLN A 33 -28.42 -21.26 -0.62
N GLN A 34 -27.31 -21.19 0.12
CA GLN A 34 -27.14 -20.22 1.20
C GLN A 34 -26.61 -18.89 0.64
N GLY A 35 -27.15 -17.78 1.14
CA GLY A 35 -26.63 -16.46 0.84
C GLY A 35 -25.36 -16.14 1.63
N LEU A 36 -24.77 -14.97 1.35
CA LEU A 36 -23.70 -14.39 2.15
C LEU A 36 -24.12 -13.02 2.67
N VAL A 37 -23.87 -12.78 3.96
CA VAL A 37 -23.98 -11.45 4.57
C VAL A 37 -22.63 -11.11 5.19
N ALA A 38 -22.02 -10.01 4.75
CA ALA A 38 -20.76 -9.52 5.28
C ALA A 38 -20.98 -8.18 5.97
N ASP A 39 -20.63 -8.08 7.26
CA ASP A 39 -20.81 -6.87 8.07
C ASP A 39 -22.22 -6.25 7.97
N GLY A 40 -23.24 -7.12 8.00
CA GLY A 40 -24.65 -6.74 7.91
C GLY A 40 -25.17 -6.42 6.49
N ARG A 41 -24.34 -6.57 5.45
CA ARG A 41 -24.71 -6.33 4.05
C ARG A 41 -24.86 -7.64 3.29
N THR A 42 -26.00 -7.85 2.63
CA THR A 42 -26.17 -8.99 1.72
C THR A 42 -25.23 -8.85 0.52
N ILE A 43 -24.43 -9.88 0.28
CA ILE A 43 -23.47 -9.94 -0.82
C ILE A 43 -24.01 -10.92 -1.87
N ALA A 44 -24.11 -10.46 -3.11
CA ALA A 44 -24.35 -11.35 -4.24
C ALA A 44 -23.02 -11.99 -4.66
N CYS A 45 -22.84 -13.27 -4.36
CA CYS A 45 -21.68 -14.04 -4.76
C CYS A 45 -22.03 -15.53 -4.89
N GLU A 46 -21.17 -16.27 -5.56
CA GLU A 46 -21.27 -17.73 -5.62
C GLU A 46 -20.59 -18.37 -4.42
N LEU A 47 -21.32 -19.27 -3.77
CA LEU A 47 -20.79 -20.13 -2.72
C LEU A 47 -20.95 -21.59 -3.16
N TYR A 48 -19.97 -22.43 -2.85
CA TYR A 48 -20.09 -23.88 -3.01
C TYR A 48 -20.28 -24.55 -1.66
N ALA A 49 -21.20 -25.51 -1.61
CA ALA A 49 -21.33 -26.44 -0.50
C ALA A 49 -20.52 -27.70 -0.82
N ILE A 50 -19.48 -27.97 -0.02
CA ILE A 50 -18.65 -29.16 -0.14
C ILE A 50 -18.63 -29.87 1.22
N ASP A 51 -19.15 -31.10 1.24
CA ASP A 51 -19.31 -31.92 2.46
C ASP A 51 -19.98 -31.14 3.62
N GLY A 52 -21.01 -30.36 3.28
CA GLY A 52 -21.80 -29.56 4.25
C GLY A 52 -21.13 -28.28 4.74
N SER A 53 -19.96 -27.91 4.22
CA SER A 53 -19.29 -26.64 4.51
C SER A 53 -19.39 -25.66 3.34
N ASN A 54 -19.46 -24.36 3.61
CA ASN A 54 -19.47 -23.33 2.56
C ASN A 54 -18.05 -22.92 2.18
N TYR A 55 -17.85 -22.74 0.89
CA TYR A 55 -16.62 -22.31 0.26
C TYR A 55 -16.86 -21.06 -0.57
N ILE A 56 -15.91 -20.13 -0.51
CA ILE A 56 -15.94 -18.87 -1.26
C ILE A 56 -14.67 -18.73 -2.09
N ARG A 57 -14.78 -18.10 -3.26
CA ARG A 57 -13.61 -17.73 -4.06
C ARG A 57 -12.75 -16.73 -3.29
N LEU A 58 -11.45 -17.00 -3.19
CA LEU A 58 -10.52 -16.20 -2.37
C LEU A 58 -10.54 -14.71 -2.73
N ARG A 59 -10.53 -14.40 -4.03
CA ARG A 59 -10.54 -13.01 -4.55
C ARG A 59 -11.83 -12.27 -4.21
N ASP A 60 -12.97 -12.95 -4.20
CA ASP A 60 -14.24 -12.34 -3.78
C ASP A 60 -14.20 -11.98 -2.31
N LEU A 61 -13.68 -12.87 -1.48
CA LEU A 61 -13.55 -12.58 -0.06
C LEU A 61 -12.57 -11.42 0.20
N ALA A 62 -11.44 -11.40 -0.50
CA ALA A 62 -10.48 -10.30 -0.40
C ALA A 62 -11.13 -8.95 -0.76
N TYR A 63 -11.94 -8.94 -1.82
CA TYR A 63 -12.70 -7.77 -2.23
C TYR A 63 -13.76 -7.36 -1.20
N ILE A 64 -14.51 -8.31 -0.65
CA ILE A 64 -15.53 -8.07 0.38
C ILE A 64 -14.92 -7.45 1.65
N LEU A 65 -13.75 -7.92 2.07
CA LEU A 65 -13.10 -7.48 3.31
C LEU A 65 -12.15 -6.28 3.13
N ASN A 66 -11.98 -5.77 1.90
CA ASN A 66 -11.07 -4.68 1.61
C ASN A 66 -11.46 -3.40 2.38
N GLY A 67 -10.50 -2.73 3.03
CA GLY A 67 -10.73 -1.55 3.86
C GLY A 67 -11.23 -1.84 5.28
N THR A 68 -11.38 -3.11 5.67
CA THR A 68 -11.70 -3.53 7.05
C THR A 68 -10.43 -3.90 7.81
N GLY A 69 -10.53 -4.14 9.13
CA GLY A 69 -9.40 -4.69 9.91
C GLY A 69 -9.06 -6.14 9.57
N SER A 70 -9.86 -6.79 8.71
CA SER A 70 -9.63 -8.14 8.18
C SER A 70 -9.22 -8.12 6.69
N GLN A 71 -8.81 -6.98 6.15
CA GLN A 71 -8.34 -6.89 4.77
C GLN A 71 -7.08 -7.72 4.52
N PHE A 72 -6.92 -8.18 3.29
CA PHE A 72 -5.73 -8.89 2.82
C PHE A 72 -5.58 -8.77 1.30
N SER A 73 -4.35 -8.87 0.80
CA SER A 73 -4.07 -8.99 -0.64
C SER A 73 -3.91 -10.45 -1.05
N VAL A 74 -4.03 -10.71 -2.37
CA VAL A 74 -3.87 -12.04 -2.97
C VAL A 74 -2.90 -11.96 -4.14
N ASP A 75 -1.77 -12.62 -4.02
CA ASP A 75 -0.75 -12.71 -5.06
C ASP A 75 -0.58 -14.15 -5.56
N TRP A 76 -0.19 -14.28 -6.83
CA TRP A 76 0.03 -15.56 -7.49
C TRP A 76 1.45 -15.64 -8.04
N ASP A 77 2.18 -16.68 -7.65
CA ASP A 77 3.45 -17.06 -8.23
C ASP A 77 3.31 -18.37 -9.01
N GLY A 78 3.26 -18.25 -10.34
CA GLY A 78 3.18 -19.40 -11.23
C GLY A 78 4.45 -20.25 -11.32
N ALA A 79 5.61 -19.71 -10.98
CA ALA A 79 6.87 -20.46 -11.01
C ALA A 79 6.93 -21.45 -9.84
N THR A 80 6.40 -21.06 -8.68
CA THR A 80 6.36 -21.92 -7.47
C THR A 80 5.00 -22.55 -7.22
N ASN A 81 3.99 -22.28 -8.06
CA ASN A 81 2.61 -22.73 -7.91
C ASN A 81 2.01 -22.30 -6.54
N THR A 82 2.26 -21.04 -6.16
CA THR A 82 1.96 -20.51 -4.83
C THR A 82 0.93 -19.39 -4.87
N VAL A 83 -0.08 -19.48 -4.01
CA VAL A 83 -1.00 -18.39 -3.68
C VAL A 83 -0.53 -17.78 -2.36
N ALA A 84 -0.16 -16.50 -2.38
CA ALA A 84 0.20 -15.76 -1.19
C ALA A 84 -0.98 -14.87 -0.74
N ILE A 85 -1.28 -14.95 0.55
CA ILE A 85 -2.28 -14.15 1.25
C ILE A 85 -1.50 -13.23 2.21
N ASN A 86 -1.57 -11.92 2.01
CA ASN A 86 -0.84 -10.96 2.85
C ASN A 86 -1.82 -10.14 3.67
N THR A 87 -1.83 -10.33 4.98
CA THR A 87 -2.75 -9.68 5.91
C THR A 87 -2.43 -8.20 6.09
N GLY A 88 -3.49 -7.40 6.19
CA GLY A 88 -3.40 -5.94 6.34
C GLY A 88 -3.07 -5.18 5.05
N ASP A 89 -2.64 -5.87 4.00
CA ASP A 89 -2.36 -5.25 2.69
C ASP A 89 -3.67 -4.99 1.92
N LEU A 90 -3.71 -3.93 1.11
CA LEU A 90 -4.88 -3.60 0.30
C LEU A 90 -5.09 -4.62 -0.82
N TYR A 91 -6.34 -5.03 -1.03
CA TYR A 91 -6.70 -5.83 -2.20
C TYR A 91 -6.88 -4.93 -3.42
N LYS A 92 -6.13 -5.21 -4.50
CA LYS A 92 -6.26 -4.52 -5.79
C LYS A 92 -7.20 -5.32 -6.69
N ALA A 93 -8.44 -4.83 -6.82
CA ALA A 93 -9.46 -5.46 -7.66
C ALA A 93 -9.04 -5.44 -9.14
N ASN A 94 -9.37 -6.51 -9.87
CA ASN A 94 -9.10 -6.61 -11.30
C ASN A 94 -10.38 -6.65 -12.15
N GLY A 95 -11.55 -6.51 -11.52
CA GLY A 95 -12.85 -6.48 -12.19
C GLY A 95 -13.47 -7.86 -12.41
N SER A 96 -12.79 -8.93 -11.98
CA SER A 96 -13.35 -10.28 -12.00
C SER A 96 -14.13 -10.63 -10.73
N GLU A 97 -14.08 -9.79 -9.69
CA GLU A 97 -14.68 -10.04 -8.38
C GLU A 97 -16.21 -9.84 -8.38
N LEU A 98 -16.90 -10.65 -7.58
CA LEU A 98 -18.35 -10.64 -7.41
C LEU A 98 -19.13 -10.63 -8.73
N THR A 99 -18.58 -11.30 -9.76
CA THR A 99 -19.28 -11.49 -11.03
C THR A 99 -20.62 -12.17 -10.79
N ALA A 100 -21.62 -11.83 -11.61
CA ALA A 100 -22.94 -12.44 -11.53
C ALA A 100 -22.81 -13.97 -11.55
N PRO A 101 -23.65 -14.69 -10.76
CA PRO A 101 -23.61 -16.14 -10.75
C PRO A 101 -23.68 -16.72 -12.17
N GLY A 102 -22.68 -17.50 -12.52
CA GLY A 102 -22.54 -18.18 -13.80
C GLY A 102 -23.25 -19.53 -13.81
N PRO A 103 -22.92 -20.41 -14.76
CA PRO A 103 -23.39 -21.79 -14.72
C PRO A 103 -22.81 -22.53 -13.51
N ASP A 104 -23.53 -23.54 -13.00
CA ASP A 104 -23.03 -24.37 -11.91
C ASP A 104 -21.80 -25.19 -12.35
N ASN A 105 -20.63 -24.76 -11.89
CA ASN A 105 -19.35 -25.41 -12.16
C ASN A 105 -18.92 -26.48 -11.13
N SER A 106 -19.84 -26.97 -10.28
CA SER A 106 -19.56 -28.00 -9.25
C SER A 106 -18.83 -29.24 -9.80
N SER A 107 -19.11 -29.62 -11.05
CA SER A 107 -18.50 -30.78 -11.71
C SER A 107 -17.00 -30.64 -12.00
N THR A 108 -16.47 -29.42 -11.98
CA THR A 108 -15.05 -29.14 -12.23
C THR A 108 -14.19 -29.18 -10.96
N ALA A 109 -14.83 -29.30 -9.79
CA ALA A 109 -14.15 -29.18 -8.51
C ALA A 109 -13.07 -30.25 -8.31
N ALA A 110 -11.87 -29.80 -7.99
CA ALA A 110 -10.73 -30.65 -7.64
C ALA A 110 -10.00 -30.07 -6.43
N VAL A 111 -9.41 -30.91 -5.58
CA VAL A 111 -8.55 -30.44 -4.49
C VAL A 111 -7.38 -29.64 -5.11
N SER A 112 -7.13 -28.44 -4.60
CA SER A 112 -6.05 -27.59 -5.12
C SER A 112 -4.68 -28.21 -4.79
N SER A 113 -3.80 -28.23 -5.79
CA SER A 113 -2.39 -28.62 -5.63
C SER A 113 -1.48 -27.44 -5.29
N GLN A 114 -2.04 -26.24 -5.18
CA GLN A 114 -1.29 -25.02 -4.97
C GLN A 114 -0.80 -24.90 -3.54
N LYS A 115 0.41 -24.36 -3.40
CA LYS A 115 0.97 -24.00 -2.11
C LYS A 115 0.26 -22.74 -1.61
N ILE A 116 -0.21 -22.75 -0.37
CA ILE A 116 -0.79 -21.55 0.24
C ILE A 116 0.22 -20.96 1.21
N GLN A 117 0.50 -19.67 1.06
CA GLN A 117 1.26 -18.88 2.01
C GLN A 117 0.37 -17.84 2.67
N LEU A 118 0.52 -17.70 3.99
CA LEU A 118 -0.07 -16.64 4.78
C LEU A 118 1.07 -15.83 5.38
N ASP A 119 1.17 -14.55 5.02
CA ASP A 119 2.24 -13.65 5.47
C ASP A 119 3.65 -14.22 5.26
N GLY A 120 3.88 -14.82 4.09
CA GLY A 120 5.14 -15.47 3.69
C GLY A 120 5.31 -16.90 4.20
N GLU A 121 4.56 -17.30 5.22
CA GLU A 121 4.65 -18.63 5.84
C GLU A 121 3.75 -19.65 5.17
N THR A 122 4.24 -20.87 4.95
CA THR A 122 3.45 -21.93 4.29
C THR A 122 2.43 -22.52 5.26
N VAL A 123 1.16 -22.57 4.86
CA VAL A 123 0.08 -23.11 5.69
C VAL A 123 -0.52 -24.37 5.07
N THR A 124 -0.80 -25.38 5.89
CA THR A 124 -1.34 -26.69 5.45
C THR A 124 -2.72 -27.02 6.04
N GLY A 125 -3.27 -26.15 6.89
CA GLY A 125 -4.55 -26.33 7.56
C GLY A 125 -5.77 -25.76 6.81
N LEU A 126 -5.59 -25.32 5.57
CA LEU A 126 -6.66 -24.74 4.75
C LEU A 126 -7.10 -25.73 3.68
N THR A 127 -8.39 -26.05 3.66
CA THR A 127 -9.00 -26.86 2.62
C THR A 127 -9.35 -25.99 1.43
N VAL A 128 -8.74 -26.27 0.28
CA VAL A 128 -8.87 -25.48 -0.93
C VAL A 128 -9.28 -26.37 -2.10
N TYR A 129 -10.31 -25.96 -2.82
CA TYR A 129 -10.70 -26.57 -4.09
C TYR A 129 -10.46 -25.59 -5.24
N ASN A 130 -9.95 -26.11 -6.35
CA ASN A 130 -10.01 -25.39 -7.62
C ASN A 130 -11.34 -25.72 -8.29
N ILE A 131 -12.11 -24.69 -8.63
CA ILE A 131 -13.38 -24.80 -9.36
C ILE A 131 -13.31 -23.76 -10.48
N GLU A 132 -13.43 -24.22 -11.73
CA GLU A 132 -13.28 -23.39 -12.94
C GLU A 132 -12.01 -22.50 -12.91
N GLY A 133 -10.87 -23.04 -12.47
CA GLY A 133 -9.62 -22.29 -12.41
C GLY A 133 -9.48 -21.31 -11.24
N SER A 134 -10.50 -21.15 -10.40
CA SER A 134 -10.47 -20.30 -9.20
C SER A 134 -10.31 -21.12 -7.93
N ASN A 135 -9.60 -20.56 -6.93
CA ASN A 135 -9.48 -21.21 -5.62
C ASN A 135 -10.62 -20.83 -4.69
N TYR A 136 -11.33 -21.85 -4.23
CA TYR A 136 -12.41 -21.78 -3.28
C TYR A 136 -11.93 -22.32 -1.93
N PHE A 137 -12.03 -21.48 -0.91
CA PHE A 137 -11.58 -21.76 0.45
C PHE A 137 -12.77 -22.00 1.35
N LYS A 138 -12.65 -22.99 2.25
CA LYS A 138 -13.63 -23.20 3.31
C LYS A 138 -13.67 -21.97 4.21
N ILE A 139 -14.82 -21.29 4.25
CA ILE A 139 -14.95 -19.95 4.84
C ILE A 139 -14.54 -19.95 6.32
N ARG A 140 -14.94 -20.98 7.08
CA ARG A 140 -14.64 -21.08 8.52
C ARG A 140 -13.13 -21.22 8.79
N GLU A 141 -12.43 -22.05 8.01
CA GLU A 141 -10.98 -22.24 8.18
C GLU A 141 -10.21 -20.97 7.80
N LEU A 142 -10.65 -20.29 6.74
CA LEU A 142 -10.07 -19.01 6.36
C LEU A 142 -10.39 -17.90 7.38
N GLY A 143 -11.57 -17.95 7.99
CA GLY A 143 -11.96 -17.08 9.10
C GLY A 143 -11.06 -17.24 10.32
N ASP A 144 -10.77 -18.48 10.71
CA ASP A 144 -9.84 -18.78 11.81
C ASP A 144 -8.42 -18.29 11.48
N ALA A 145 -7.96 -18.48 10.25
CA ALA A 145 -6.62 -18.08 9.82
C ALA A 145 -6.43 -16.55 9.71
N LEU A 146 -7.44 -15.82 9.25
CA LEU A 146 -7.40 -14.36 9.05
C LEU A 146 -8.00 -13.56 10.23
N GLY A 147 -8.66 -14.27 11.15
CA GLY A 147 -9.26 -13.73 12.36
C GLY A 147 -10.57 -12.96 12.14
N PHE A 148 -11.35 -13.30 11.11
CA PHE A 148 -12.73 -12.77 10.97
C PHE A 148 -13.74 -13.81 11.46
N GLY A 149 -14.88 -13.33 11.98
CA GLY A 149 -15.94 -14.19 12.49
C GLY A 149 -16.75 -14.82 11.37
N VAL A 150 -17.18 -16.08 11.57
CA VAL A 150 -18.05 -16.80 10.64
C VAL A 150 -19.20 -17.45 11.40
N ASP A 151 -20.42 -17.06 11.09
CA ASP A 151 -21.65 -17.60 11.68
C ASP A 151 -22.64 -18.05 10.60
N TYR A 152 -23.79 -18.57 11.01
CA TYR A 152 -24.89 -18.95 10.15
C TYR A 152 -26.21 -18.40 10.69
N ASP A 153 -26.90 -17.61 9.86
CA ASP A 153 -28.26 -17.18 10.12
C ASP A 153 -29.24 -18.16 9.46
N ALA A 154 -29.93 -18.95 10.29
CA ALA A 154 -30.92 -19.92 9.84
C ALA A 154 -32.19 -19.27 9.25
N ALA A 155 -32.58 -18.09 9.72
CA ALA A 155 -33.76 -17.39 9.23
C ALA A 155 -33.50 -16.75 7.86
N ALA A 156 -32.32 -16.17 7.67
CA ALA A 156 -31.88 -15.64 6.38
C ALA A 156 -31.33 -16.72 5.43
N ASN A 157 -31.13 -17.94 5.93
CA ASN A 157 -30.40 -19.02 5.26
C ASN A 157 -29.07 -18.52 4.64
N ALA A 158 -28.24 -17.88 5.47
CA ALA A 158 -27.04 -17.21 5.00
C ALA A 158 -25.83 -17.45 5.91
N VAL A 159 -24.65 -17.53 5.29
CA VAL A 159 -23.38 -17.44 6.00
C VAL A 159 -23.16 -15.98 6.40
N ILE A 160 -22.81 -15.75 7.66
CA ILE A 160 -22.46 -14.42 8.16
C ILE A 160 -20.95 -14.33 8.28
N ILE A 161 -20.36 -13.30 7.67
CA ILE A 161 -18.96 -12.92 7.84
C ILE A 161 -18.90 -11.61 8.61
N GLN A 162 -18.13 -11.59 9.69
CA GLN A 162 -17.92 -10.41 10.52
C GLN A 162 -16.43 -10.05 10.52
N SER A 163 -16.08 -8.94 9.87
CA SER A 163 -14.70 -8.45 9.83
C SER A 163 -14.27 -7.86 11.18
N LYS A 164 -12.95 -7.77 11.39
CA LYS A 164 -12.38 -6.96 12.48
C LYS A 164 -12.69 -5.49 12.21
N SER A 165 -13.27 -4.82 13.18
CA SER A 165 -13.45 -3.36 13.13
C SER A 165 -12.11 -2.64 13.28
N MET A 166 -12.01 -1.48 12.65
CA MET A 166 -10.93 -0.52 12.89
C MET A 166 -11.14 0.16 14.24
N THR A 167 -10.10 0.27 15.06
CA THR A 167 -10.20 1.01 16.32
C THR A 167 -10.18 2.51 16.03
N THR A 168 -11.21 3.24 16.43
CA THR A 168 -11.23 4.71 16.37
C THR A 168 -10.76 5.30 17.70
N ILE A 169 -9.80 6.23 17.64
CA ILE A 169 -9.20 6.85 18.82
C ILE A 169 -9.17 8.36 18.61
N ASP A 170 -9.77 9.11 19.53
CA ASP A 170 -9.63 10.56 19.57
C ASP A 170 -8.46 10.94 20.48
N VAL A 171 -7.63 11.87 20.03
CA VAL A 171 -6.48 12.38 20.79
C VAL A 171 -6.50 13.91 20.83
N SER A 172 -5.85 14.48 21.85
CA SER A 172 -5.76 15.93 22.06
C SER A 172 -4.34 16.42 22.36
N THR A 173 -3.39 15.49 22.52
CA THR A 173 -1.99 15.80 22.82
C THR A 173 -1.02 14.96 21.99
N ALA A 174 0.21 15.44 21.83
CA ALA A 174 1.30 14.71 21.17
C ALA A 174 1.59 13.34 21.81
N ALA A 175 1.57 13.25 23.14
CA ALA A 175 1.81 11.99 23.85
C ALA A 175 0.67 10.98 23.62
N GLU A 176 -0.58 11.44 23.57
CA GLU A 176 -1.73 10.58 23.22
C GLU A 176 -1.64 10.09 21.78
N LEU A 177 -1.30 10.96 20.83
CA LEU A 177 -1.06 10.58 19.44
C LEU A 177 -0.01 9.47 19.34
N LEU A 178 1.17 9.67 19.94
CA LEU A 178 2.24 8.68 19.88
C LEU A 178 1.87 7.35 20.55
N ASN A 179 1.07 7.36 21.62
CA ASN A 179 0.58 6.13 22.25
C ASN A 179 -0.55 5.44 21.45
N ALA A 180 -1.32 6.19 20.66
CA ALA A 180 -2.43 5.66 19.87
C ALA A 180 -1.97 4.94 18.59
N ILE A 181 -0.80 5.30 18.05
CA ILE A 181 -0.25 4.71 16.82
C ILE A 181 -0.20 3.19 16.89
N GLY A 182 -0.64 2.54 15.82
CA GLY A 182 -0.55 1.09 15.62
C GLY A 182 -1.55 0.63 14.58
N PRO A 183 -1.59 -0.68 14.29
CA PRO A 183 -2.29 -1.20 13.12
C PRO A 183 -3.81 -1.23 13.31
N ASN A 184 -4.53 -1.13 12.19
CA ASN A 184 -5.99 -1.18 12.11
C ASN A 184 -6.68 -0.09 12.94
N ARG A 185 -6.24 1.16 12.77
CA ARG A 185 -6.74 2.30 13.54
C ARG A 185 -7.08 3.52 12.70
N LYS A 186 -8.01 4.30 13.22
CA LYS A 186 -8.31 5.67 12.79
C LYS A 186 -8.08 6.58 13.98
N ILE A 187 -7.10 7.47 13.89
CA ILE A 187 -6.75 8.41 14.94
C ILE A 187 -7.23 9.79 14.51
N SER A 188 -8.15 10.36 15.28
CA SER A 188 -8.71 11.69 15.04
C SER A 188 -8.10 12.68 16.03
N LEU A 189 -7.40 13.67 15.50
CA LEU A 189 -6.74 14.71 16.29
C LEU A 189 -7.73 15.85 16.51
N SER A 190 -7.93 16.20 17.77
CA SER A 190 -8.59 17.46 18.12
C SER A 190 -7.74 18.64 17.64
N ALA A 191 -8.39 19.76 17.33
CA ALA A 191 -7.71 20.98 16.92
C ALA A 191 -6.65 21.42 17.94
N GLY A 192 -5.49 21.85 17.46
CA GLY A 192 -4.36 22.25 18.29
C GLY A 192 -3.01 21.86 17.70
N THR A 193 -1.96 22.14 18.47
CA THR A 193 -0.57 21.88 18.09
C THR A 193 -0.03 20.67 18.85
N TYR A 194 0.52 19.72 18.10
CA TYR A 194 1.13 18.48 18.58
C TYR A 194 2.64 18.59 18.39
N ASP A 195 3.34 19.17 19.37
CA ASP A 195 4.81 19.23 19.39
C ASP A 195 5.39 17.89 19.86
N LEU A 196 5.83 17.06 18.92
CA LEU A 196 6.38 15.73 19.20
C LEU A 196 7.73 15.81 19.93
N SER A 197 8.46 16.92 19.78
CA SER A 197 9.75 17.13 20.46
C SER A 197 9.61 17.48 21.94
N SER A 198 8.42 17.92 22.37
CA SER A 198 8.10 18.20 23.77
C SER A 198 7.69 16.96 24.56
N VAL A 199 7.46 15.82 23.90
CA VAL A 199 6.95 14.62 24.54
C VAL A 199 8.02 14.00 25.43
N ASN A 200 7.63 13.73 26.69
CA ASN A 200 8.43 12.88 27.56
C ASN A 200 8.44 11.45 27.00
N ILE A 201 9.56 11.05 26.40
CA ILE A 201 9.76 9.72 25.78
C ILE A 201 9.39 8.58 26.74
N SER A 202 9.71 8.70 28.04
CA SER A 202 9.40 7.65 29.03
C SER A 202 7.90 7.48 29.30
N ALA A 203 7.07 8.44 28.89
CA ALA A 203 5.62 8.37 28.99
C ALA A 203 4.95 7.68 27.79
N VAL A 204 5.70 7.42 26.71
CA VAL A 204 5.20 6.72 25.53
C VAL A 204 5.50 5.23 25.66
N LYS A 205 4.45 4.42 25.73
CA LYS A 205 4.52 2.97 25.87
C LYS A 205 3.92 2.33 24.62
N ASN A 206 4.65 2.44 23.52
CA ASN A 206 4.21 1.96 22.23
C ASN A 206 5.34 1.19 21.52
N ASN A 207 5.06 -0.04 21.10
CA ASN A 207 6.04 -0.90 20.43
C ASN A 207 6.26 -0.51 18.95
N TYR A 208 5.38 0.31 18.38
CA TYR A 208 5.48 0.79 17.00
C TYR A 208 6.17 2.14 16.89
N VAL A 209 6.52 2.76 18.02
CA VAL A 209 7.11 4.11 18.06
C VAL A 209 8.45 4.03 18.77
N SER A 210 9.48 4.54 18.11
CA SER A 210 10.84 4.63 18.64
C SER A 210 11.44 6.01 18.38
N TRP A 211 12.63 6.25 18.93
CA TRP A 211 13.36 7.52 18.75
C TRP A 211 14.76 7.24 18.25
N GLU A 212 15.18 8.03 17.28
CA GLU A 212 16.55 8.02 16.75
C GLU A 212 17.22 9.35 17.05
N THR A 213 18.52 9.29 17.39
CA THR A 213 19.33 10.49 17.58
C THR A 213 19.70 11.06 16.23
N VAL A 214 19.38 12.34 16.02
CA VAL A 214 19.80 13.15 14.88
C VAL A 214 20.75 14.25 15.36
N TYR A 215 21.29 15.05 14.45
CA TYR A 215 22.34 16.02 14.77
C TYR A 215 21.97 17.00 15.90
N ASP A 216 20.74 17.50 15.93
CA ASP A 216 20.27 18.52 16.87
C ASP A 216 19.12 18.05 17.78
N GLY A 217 18.93 16.74 17.93
CA GLY A 217 17.92 16.20 18.83
C GLY A 217 17.54 14.76 18.53
N THR A 218 16.25 14.48 18.61
CA THR A 218 15.69 13.16 18.34
C THR A 218 14.52 13.26 17.37
N GLN A 219 14.40 12.27 16.50
CA GLN A 219 13.23 12.09 15.64
C GLN A 219 12.39 10.91 16.10
N VAL A 220 11.08 10.99 15.89
CA VAL A 220 10.16 9.87 16.08
C VAL A 220 10.21 8.97 14.85
N VAL A 221 10.26 7.66 15.04
CA VAL A 221 10.16 6.66 13.97
C VAL A 221 9.02 5.71 14.24
N ILE A 222 8.12 5.59 13.27
CA ILE A 222 6.94 4.71 13.29
C ILE A 222 7.25 3.50 12.41
N THR A 223 7.26 2.30 12.99
CA THR A 223 7.72 1.10 12.29
C THR A 223 6.66 0.00 12.24
N GLY A 224 6.49 -0.67 11.09
CA GLY A 224 5.69 -1.90 11.00
C GLY A 224 4.18 -1.67 11.17
N VAL A 225 3.70 -0.45 10.95
CA VAL A 225 2.27 -0.13 11.10
C VAL A 225 1.54 -0.38 9.79
N LYS A 226 0.40 -1.07 9.87
CA LYS A 226 -0.47 -1.33 8.72
C LYS A 226 -1.88 -0.80 8.94
N ASN A 227 -2.50 -0.25 7.90
CA ASN A 227 -3.91 0.18 7.93
C ASN A 227 -4.14 1.21 9.05
N LEU A 228 -3.49 2.37 8.92
CA LEU A 228 -3.59 3.48 9.87
C LEU A 228 -4.05 4.74 9.15
N THR A 229 -5.12 5.36 9.65
CA THR A 229 -5.51 6.71 9.27
C THR A 229 -5.23 7.67 10.40
N ILE A 230 -4.58 8.80 10.12
CA ILE A 230 -4.43 9.94 11.03
C ILE A 230 -5.12 11.14 10.38
N SER A 231 -6.16 11.67 11.05
CA SER A 231 -6.97 12.77 10.53
C SER A 231 -6.94 13.97 11.47
N GLY A 232 -6.71 15.16 10.91
CA GLY A 232 -6.89 16.42 11.62
C GLY A 232 -8.37 16.77 11.81
N ALA A 233 -8.62 17.68 12.74
CA ALA A 233 -9.93 18.33 12.87
C ALA A 233 -10.30 19.10 11.59
N ALA A 234 -11.59 19.23 11.31
CA ALA A 234 -12.09 19.88 10.10
C ALA A 234 -11.62 21.34 9.99
N GLY A 235 -11.08 21.70 8.81
CA GLY A 235 -10.51 23.00 8.49
C GLY A 235 -8.99 22.88 8.29
N ALA A 236 -8.50 23.21 7.08
CA ALA A 236 -7.07 23.27 6.81
C ALA A 236 -6.43 24.22 7.83
N GLU A 237 -5.39 23.78 8.53
CA GLU A 237 -4.70 24.47 9.63
C GLU A 237 -5.28 24.32 11.05
N ALA A 238 -6.42 23.63 11.24
CA ALA A 238 -6.95 23.41 12.60
C ALA A 238 -6.05 22.49 13.44
N THR A 239 -5.26 21.63 12.81
CA THR A 239 -4.41 20.64 13.47
C THR A 239 -2.99 20.69 12.94
N THR A 240 -2.05 21.04 13.81
CA THR A 240 -0.64 21.19 13.45
C THR A 240 0.21 20.12 14.15
N VAL A 241 1.00 19.34 13.41
CA VAL A 241 2.00 18.42 13.95
C VAL A 241 3.38 18.98 13.67
N VAL A 242 4.19 19.11 14.72
CA VAL A 242 5.47 19.81 14.62
C VAL A 242 6.59 19.17 15.42
N VAL A 243 7.83 19.45 15.01
CA VAL A 243 9.05 19.14 15.77
C VAL A 243 9.98 20.34 15.80
N LYS A 244 10.70 20.51 16.93
CA LYS A 244 11.74 21.54 17.06
C LYS A 244 13.06 21.18 16.40
N PRO A 245 13.64 19.97 16.59
CA PRO A 245 14.91 19.62 15.95
C PRO A 245 14.77 19.69 14.44
N ARG A 246 15.69 20.41 13.82
CA ARG A 246 15.73 20.71 12.39
C ARG A 246 16.28 19.53 11.58
N TYR A 247 17.06 18.65 12.19
CA TYR A 247 17.54 17.45 11.51
C TYR A 247 16.58 16.27 11.65
N ALA A 248 15.52 16.41 12.44
CA ALA A 248 14.52 15.37 12.62
C ALA A 248 13.49 15.39 11.49
N ASN A 249 13.11 14.21 11.01
CA ASN A 249 11.87 14.12 10.25
C ASN A 249 10.67 14.42 11.17
N VAL A 250 9.65 15.17 10.71
CA VAL A 250 8.47 15.46 11.54
C VAL A 250 7.67 14.17 11.78
N LEU A 251 7.36 13.45 10.70
CA LEU A 251 6.77 12.11 10.74
C LEU A 251 7.61 11.16 9.86
N ASN A 252 8.21 10.15 10.50
CA ASN A 252 9.03 9.14 9.83
C ASN A 252 8.33 7.77 9.93
N PHE A 253 7.97 7.20 8.78
CA PHE A 253 7.36 5.88 8.65
C PHE A 253 8.32 4.91 7.98
N SER A 254 8.53 3.75 8.59
CA SER A 254 9.43 2.71 8.10
C SER A 254 8.71 1.36 8.09
N ASP A 255 8.84 0.58 7.03
CA ASP A 255 8.16 -0.72 6.89
C ASP A 255 6.64 -0.63 7.17
N CYS A 256 6.01 0.42 6.64
CA CYS A 256 4.58 0.70 6.86
C CYS A 256 3.76 0.46 5.60
N ALA A 257 2.49 0.07 5.76
CA ALA A 257 1.59 -0.18 4.63
C ALA A 257 0.19 0.39 4.86
N ASN A 258 -0.45 0.92 3.82
CA ASN A 258 -1.82 1.44 3.91
C ASN A 258 -1.95 2.51 5.01
N ILE A 259 -1.16 3.58 4.87
CA ILE A 259 -1.15 4.73 5.79
C ILE A 259 -1.86 5.90 5.11
N THR A 260 -2.77 6.55 5.81
CA THR A 260 -3.44 7.76 5.34
C THR A 260 -3.20 8.91 6.31
N LEU A 261 -2.63 10.01 5.83
CA LEU A 261 -2.55 11.29 6.54
C LEU A 261 -3.53 12.24 5.88
N ASN A 262 -4.48 12.78 6.65
CA ASN A 262 -5.58 13.58 6.09
C ASN A 262 -5.81 14.86 6.90
N GLY A 263 -5.87 16.02 6.24
CA GLY A 263 -6.28 17.27 6.89
C GLY A 263 -5.28 17.80 7.94
N LEU A 264 -3.99 17.53 7.76
CA LEU A 264 -2.94 17.91 8.72
C LEU A 264 -2.08 19.05 8.18
N THR A 265 -1.67 19.95 9.08
CA THR A 265 -0.56 20.87 8.82
C THR A 265 0.68 20.32 9.51
N VAL A 266 1.74 20.00 8.76
CA VAL A 266 2.93 19.30 9.27
C VAL A 266 4.18 20.13 8.95
N GLY A 267 5.03 20.37 9.94
CA GLY A 267 6.24 21.16 9.71
C GLY A 267 7.12 21.38 10.94
N HIS A 268 8.07 22.30 10.84
CA HIS A 268 8.96 22.68 11.94
C HIS A 268 8.44 23.94 12.67
N THR A 269 8.70 24.04 13.98
CA THR A 269 8.20 25.15 14.82
C THR A 269 8.95 26.48 14.69
N GLU A 270 10.02 26.57 13.90
CA GLU A 270 11.00 27.67 13.99
C GLU A 270 10.99 28.65 12.81
N GLU A 271 11.53 29.85 13.06
CA GLU A 271 11.83 30.87 12.05
C GLU A 271 12.81 30.35 10.96
N PRO A 272 12.82 30.98 9.76
CA PRO A 272 13.62 30.54 8.62
C PRO A 272 15.08 30.19 8.98
N GLY A 273 15.57 29.02 8.54
CA GLY A 273 16.93 28.55 8.83
C GLY A 273 17.35 27.34 8.00
N TYR A 274 18.46 26.71 8.37
CA TYR A 274 18.93 25.45 7.76
C TYR A 274 18.45 24.26 8.61
N CYS A 275 17.75 23.32 7.98
CA CYS A 275 17.28 22.05 8.56
C CYS A 275 17.83 20.92 7.67
N THR A 276 17.54 19.65 7.93
CA THR A 276 17.97 18.54 7.04
C THR A 276 17.03 17.34 7.10
N GLY A 277 16.25 17.16 8.17
CA GLY A 277 15.24 16.10 8.24
C GLY A 277 13.97 16.51 7.51
N GLY A 278 13.35 15.63 6.72
CA GLY A 278 12.15 15.89 5.91
C GLY A 278 10.89 16.22 6.71
N VAL A 279 9.89 16.85 6.09
CA VAL A 279 8.59 17.02 6.76
C VAL A 279 7.92 15.65 6.93
N LEU A 280 7.72 14.93 5.82
CA LEU A 280 7.32 13.53 5.82
C LEU A 280 8.45 12.66 5.27
N HIS A 281 8.74 11.55 5.94
CA HIS A 281 9.67 10.55 5.47
C HIS A 281 9.02 9.16 5.45
N PHE A 282 9.18 8.46 4.33
CA PHE A 282 8.69 7.10 4.13
C PHE A 282 9.83 6.21 3.63
N SER A 283 10.13 5.13 4.35
CA SER A 283 11.11 4.12 3.94
C SER A 283 10.48 2.73 3.89
N ASP A 284 10.84 1.93 2.87
CA ASP A 284 10.41 0.53 2.73
C ASP A 284 8.88 0.35 2.90
N SER A 285 8.12 1.32 2.40
CA SER A 285 6.70 1.47 2.72
C SER A 285 5.83 1.43 1.46
N LYS A 286 4.54 1.09 1.61
CA LYS A 286 3.63 0.96 0.48
C LYS A 286 2.21 1.44 0.73
N ASP A 287 1.51 1.78 -0.33
CA ASP A 287 0.11 2.21 -0.31
C ASP A 287 -0.09 3.39 0.69
N ILE A 288 0.55 4.53 0.42
CA ILE A 288 0.54 5.72 1.27
C ILE A 288 -0.38 6.79 0.66
N GLY A 289 -1.27 7.37 1.46
CA GLY A 289 -2.12 8.51 1.10
C GLY A 289 -1.79 9.75 1.93
N VAL A 290 -1.56 10.89 1.27
CA VAL A 290 -1.42 12.21 1.90
C VAL A 290 -2.44 13.14 1.26
N GLU A 291 -3.46 13.52 2.01
CA GLU A 291 -4.66 14.14 1.47
C GLU A 291 -5.01 15.42 2.22
N ALA A 292 -5.34 16.49 1.50
CA ALA A 292 -5.79 17.75 2.10
C ALA A 292 -4.81 18.29 3.18
N CYS A 293 -3.51 18.09 2.99
CA CYS A 293 -2.48 18.47 3.96
C CYS A 293 -1.78 19.77 3.57
N VAL A 294 -1.09 20.37 4.54
CA VAL A 294 -0.14 21.47 4.33
C VAL A 294 1.20 21.05 4.92
N LEU A 295 2.20 20.84 4.08
CA LEU A 295 3.56 20.46 4.45
C LEU A 295 4.47 21.67 4.29
N TYR A 296 5.12 22.09 5.37
CA TYR A 296 6.03 23.23 5.35
C TYR A 296 7.27 22.94 6.17
N GLY A 297 8.44 23.38 5.72
CA GLY A 297 9.68 22.99 6.38
C GLY A 297 10.78 24.00 6.16
N SER A 298 11.04 24.82 7.18
CA SER A 298 12.06 25.87 7.22
C SER A 298 13.50 25.35 7.20
N GLY A 299 13.77 24.26 6.48
CA GLY A 299 15.11 23.79 6.20
C GLY A 299 15.25 22.44 5.48
N THR A 300 14.23 21.89 4.83
CA THR A 300 14.29 20.50 4.29
C THR A 300 13.36 20.27 3.10
N TYR A 301 13.25 19.02 2.63
CA TYR A 301 12.24 18.57 1.66
C TYR A 301 10.88 18.34 2.33
N GLY A 302 9.80 18.65 1.62
CA GLY A 302 8.44 18.36 2.10
C GLY A 302 8.15 16.86 2.20
N ILE A 303 8.62 16.07 1.23
CA ILE A 303 8.48 14.61 1.27
C ILE A 303 9.80 13.95 0.84
N ILE A 304 10.26 13.01 1.65
CA ILE A 304 11.41 12.14 1.38
C ILE A 304 10.89 10.70 1.26
N MET A 305 11.28 10.02 0.19
CA MET A 305 10.86 8.64 -0.10
C MET A 305 12.08 7.76 -0.41
N ASP A 306 12.17 6.60 0.23
CA ASP A 306 13.13 5.55 -0.10
C ASP A 306 12.41 4.20 -0.18
N LYS A 307 12.49 3.52 -1.34
CA LYS A 307 11.83 2.23 -1.58
C LYS A 307 10.32 2.24 -1.30
N VAL A 308 9.65 3.28 -1.79
CA VAL A 308 8.21 3.46 -1.62
C VAL A 308 7.45 2.96 -2.85
N THR A 309 6.40 2.17 -2.65
CA THR A 309 5.52 1.72 -3.75
C THR A 309 4.08 2.14 -3.51
N GLY A 310 3.48 2.87 -4.45
CA GLY A 310 2.07 3.28 -4.34
C GLY A 310 1.91 4.42 -3.34
N LEU A 311 2.32 5.63 -3.70
CA LEU A 311 2.06 6.84 -2.92
C LEU A 311 1.13 7.76 -3.70
N THR A 312 0.10 8.28 -3.04
CA THR A 312 -0.82 9.27 -3.59
C THR A 312 -0.83 10.51 -2.70
N VAL A 313 -0.47 11.65 -3.27
CA VAL A 313 -0.61 12.97 -2.66
C VAL A 313 -1.73 13.71 -3.38
N SER A 314 -2.76 14.14 -2.67
CA SER A 314 -3.89 14.86 -3.27
C SER A 314 -4.29 16.08 -2.46
N ASP A 315 -4.70 17.13 -3.18
CA ASP A 315 -5.22 18.37 -2.58
C ASP A 315 -4.30 18.96 -1.50
N THR A 316 -2.99 18.79 -1.68
CA THR A 316 -1.98 19.08 -0.65
C THR A 316 -1.07 20.21 -1.09
N ASP A 317 -0.75 21.08 -0.15
CA ASP A 317 0.26 22.13 -0.32
C ASP A 317 1.60 21.63 0.24
N ILE A 318 2.66 21.71 -0.56
CA ILE A 318 4.05 21.62 -0.07
C ILE A 318 4.68 22.98 -0.33
N LYS A 319 5.06 23.67 0.74
CA LYS A 319 5.48 25.06 0.64
C LYS A 319 6.63 25.43 1.56
N GLU A 320 7.36 26.47 1.19
CA GLU A 320 8.38 27.08 2.05
C GLU A 320 9.43 26.05 2.52
N CYS A 321 9.70 25.04 1.69
CA CYS A 321 10.66 23.98 1.95
C CYS A 321 12.06 24.40 1.51
N THR A 322 13.03 24.41 2.41
CA THR A 322 14.36 24.96 2.09
C THR A 322 15.24 24.05 1.26
N TYR A 323 15.12 22.72 1.25
CA TYR A 323 15.98 21.88 0.39
C TYR A 323 15.36 21.55 -0.96
N GLY A 324 14.13 21.98 -1.19
CA GLY A 324 13.34 21.66 -2.36
C GLY A 324 11.99 21.05 -1.98
N ILE A 325 11.24 20.61 -2.97
CA ILE A 325 9.89 20.07 -2.77
C ILE A 325 9.97 18.63 -2.26
N MET A 326 10.69 17.76 -2.96
CA MET A 326 10.73 16.32 -2.65
C MET A 326 11.94 15.59 -3.22
N THR A 327 12.22 14.43 -2.62
CA THR A 327 13.15 13.44 -3.18
C THR A 327 12.59 12.02 -3.08
N ALA A 328 12.85 11.19 -4.10
CA ALA A 328 12.50 9.78 -4.12
C ALA A 328 13.66 8.92 -4.66
N SER A 329 13.96 7.82 -3.98
CA SER A 329 14.88 6.77 -4.43
C SER A 329 14.19 5.41 -4.51
N GLU A 330 14.53 4.61 -5.53
CA GLU A 330 14.10 3.21 -5.66
C GLU A 330 12.58 3.01 -5.52
N SER A 331 11.78 3.96 -5.99
CA SER A 331 10.35 4.07 -5.68
C SER A 331 9.48 3.94 -6.93
N SER A 332 8.25 3.44 -6.78
CA SER A 332 7.36 3.24 -7.93
C SER A 332 5.90 3.58 -7.67
N SER A 333 5.16 3.89 -8.74
CA SER A 333 3.72 4.22 -8.67
C SER A 333 3.44 5.39 -7.72
N LEU A 334 4.06 6.53 -8.02
CA LEU A 334 3.92 7.77 -7.24
C LEU A 334 2.98 8.72 -7.98
N SER A 335 1.95 9.20 -7.32
CA SER A 335 0.94 10.07 -7.92
C SER A 335 0.73 11.33 -7.08
N PHE A 336 0.82 12.47 -7.72
CA PHE A 336 0.58 13.78 -7.15
C PHE A 336 -0.56 14.42 -7.91
N ASN A 337 -1.68 14.71 -7.25
CA ASN A 337 -2.92 15.12 -7.89
C ASN A 337 -3.43 16.42 -7.28
N ASN A 338 -3.79 17.39 -8.13
CA ASN A 338 -4.41 18.65 -7.69
C ASN A 338 -3.67 19.31 -6.50
N SER A 339 -2.34 19.26 -6.50
CA SER A 339 -1.50 19.69 -5.39
C SER A 339 -0.64 20.89 -5.76
N ASN A 340 -0.28 21.70 -4.78
CA ASN A 340 0.49 22.92 -4.97
C ASN A 340 1.88 22.78 -4.36
N PHE A 341 2.91 23.19 -5.11
CA PHE A 341 4.31 23.12 -4.70
C PHE A 341 4.95 24.50 -4.90
N TYR A 342 5.18 25.25 -3.82
CA TYR A 342 5.52 26.66 -3.96
C TYR A 342 6.44 27.27 -2.90
N ASP A 343 7.15 28.32 -3.30
CA ASP A 343 8.04 29.11 -2.43
C ASP A 343 9.13 28.24 -1.74
N CYS A 344 9.51 27.11 -2.35
CA CYS A 344 10.62 26.26 -1.92
C CYS A 344 11.96 26.76 -2.47
N VAL A 345 13.06 26.52 -1.76
CA VAL A 345 14.36 27.14 -2.06
C VAL A 345 15.58 26.19 -2.07
N GLU A 346 16.79 26.77 -2.19
CA GLU A 346 18.14 26.19 -2.11
C GLU A 346 18.55 25.23 -3.23
N PHE A 347 17.98 24.02 -3.28
CA PHE A 347 18.47 22.94 -4.15
C PHE A 347 17.47 22.56 -5.24
N THR A 348 17.78 21.50 -5.98
CA THR A 348 16.89 20.89 -6.97
C THR A 348 15.53 20.55 -6.35
N MET A 349 14.45 21.01 -6.99
CA MET A 349 13.12 21.00 -6.37
C MET A 349 12.50 19.61 -6.32
N ILE A 350 12.63 18.83 -7.39
CA ILE A 350 12.11 17.46 -7.48
C ILE A 350 13.25 16.56 -7.93
N THR A 351 13.72 15.69 -7.04
CA THR A 351 14.78 14.72 -7.35
C THR A 351 14.23 13.30 -7.35
N LEU A 352 14.29 12.61 -8.49
CA LEU A 352 13.89 11.21 -8.62
C LEU A 352 15.09 10.36 -9.08
N ASP A 353 15.41 9.31 -8.34
CA ASP A 353 16.47 8.36 -8.65
C ASP A 353 15.94 6.92 -8.64
N ASN A 354 16.18 6.18 -9.71
CA ASN A 354 15.70 4.82 -9.91
C ASN A 354 14.18 4.67 -9.64
N CYS A 355 13.38 5.57 -10.20
CA CYS A 355 11.94 5.62 -9.98
C CYS A 355 11.13 5.23 -11.22
N ASP A 356 9.96 4.61 -11.03
CA ASP A 356 9.04 4.23 -12.11
C ASP A 356 7.60 4.67 -11.85
N ASN A 357 6.85 4.93 -12.92
CA ASN A 357 5.44 5.28 -12.90
C ASN A 357 5.14 6.45 -11.94
N VAL A 358 5.78 7.60 -12.19
CA VAL A 358 5.58 8.84 -11.45
C VAL A 358 4.69 9.78 -12.24
N ALA A 359 3.63 10.32 -11.63
CA ALA A 359 2.67 11.18 -12.30
C ALA A 359 2.31 12.41 -11.45
N PHE A 360 2.44 13.59 -12.05
CA PHE A 360 1.93 14.85 -11.54
C PHE A 360 0.73 15.26 -12.39
N ASN A 361 -0.47 15.33 -11.81
CA ASN A 361 -1.71 15.58 -12.51
C ASN A 361 -2.40 16.82 -11.96
N THR A 362 -2.60 17.83 -12.81
CA THR A 362 -3.28 19.08 -12.45
C THR A 362 -2.60 19.80 -11.27
N CYS A 363 -1.28 19.68 -11.16
CA CYS A 363 -0.51 20.30 -10.08
C CYS A 363 -0.05 21.72 -10.42
N SER A 364 0.27 22.51 -9.40
CA SER A 364 0.79 23.87 -9.53
C SER A 364 2.19 23.95 -8.92
N ILE A 365 3.23 24.14 -9.72
CA ILE A 365 4.64 24.28 -9.29
C ILE A 365 5.06 25.74 -9.48
N LYS A 366 5.14 26.52 -8.39
CA LYS A 366 5.25 27.98 -8.48
C LYS A 366 6.33 28.61 -7.61
N ASN A 367 6.97 29.66 -8.11
CA ASN A 367 7.84 30.54 -7.32
C ASN A 367 8.98 29.83 -6.56
N ASN A 368 9.39 28.64 -7.01
CA ASN A 368 10.48 27.94 -6.37
C ASN A 368 11.82 28.50 -6.88
N THR A 369 12.80 28.64 -6.00
CA THR A 369 14.07 29.31 -6.34
C THR A 369 15.32 28.57 -5.90
N SER A 370 16.27 28.37 -6.80
CA SER A 370 17.65 28.01 -6.44
C SER A 370 18.62 29.03 -7.06
N ASP A 371 19.57 29.50 -6.25
CA ASP A 371 20.63 30.41 -6.68
C ASP A 371 21.96 29.67 -6.96
N THR A 372 21.98 28.33 -6.90
CA THR A 372 23.20 27.57 -7.24
C THR A 372 23.31 27.37 -8.76
N GLY A 373 24.54 27.27 -9.25
CA GLY A 373 24.85 27.11 -10.67
C GLY A 373 24.57 25.72 -11.25
N TRP A 374 23.93 24.82 -10.51
CA TRP A 374 23.76 23.41 -10.90
C TRP A 374 22.35 22.86 -10.69
N ASP A 375 21.48 23.53 -9.95
CA ASP A 375 20.17 22.97 -9.57
C ASP A 375 19.10 23.12 -10.66
N SER A 376 18.15 22.19 -10.68
CA SER A 376 17.04 22.15 -11.63
C SER A 376 15.68 22.11 -10.97
N LEU A 377 14.62 22.33 -11.75
CA LEU A 377 13.27 22.13 -11.24
C LEU A 377 13.00 20.64 -11.03
N VAL A 378 13.40 19.82 -12.01
CA VAL A 378 13.30 18.37 -11.94
C VAL A 378 14.64 17.75 -12.33
N SER A 379 15.11 16.79 -11.53
CA SER A 379 16.27 15.96 -11.82
C SER A 379 15.87 14.50 -11.77
N LEU A 380 16.17 13.79 -12.85
CA LEU A 380 15.81 12.39 -13.06
C LEU A 380 17.07 11.57 -13.31
N SER A 381 17.22 10.47 -12.58
CA SER A 381 18.30 9.51 -12.76
C SER A 381 17.72 8.10 -12.79
N ALA A 382 18.06 7.32 -13.83
CA ALA A 382 17.61 5.94 -14.01
C ALA A 382 16.09 5.74 -13.87
N CYS A 383 15.29 6.74 -14.28
CA CYS A 383 13.84 6.69 -14.15
C CYS A 383 13.19 6.15 -15.44
N ASP A 384 12.08 5.43 -15.30
CA ASP A 384 11.36 4.90 -16.48
C ASP A 384 10.23 5.86 -16.89
N THR A 385 9.01 5.68 -16.37
CA THR A 385 7.87 6.55 -16.71
C THR A 385 7.70 7.71 -15.73
N VAL A 386 7.85 8.96 -16.21
CA VAL A 386 7.59 10.19 -15.45
C VAL A 386 6.69 11.12 -16.26
N THR A 387 5.55 11.54 -15.72
CA THR A 387 4.55 12.35 -16.44
C THR A 387 4.12 13.58 -15.65
N PHE A 388 3.98 14.70 -16.36
CA PHE A 388 3.36 15.93 -15.88
C PHE A 388 2.19 16.23 -16.80
N ASN A 389 0.96 16.17 -16.29
CA ASN A 389 -0.27 16.28 -17.06
C ASN A 389 -1.11 17.45 -16.53
N GLY A 390 -1.43 18.43 -17.37
CA GLY A 390 -2.32 19.52 -16.99
C GLY A 390 -1.77 20.44 -15.88
N CYS A 391 -0.47 20.45 -15.65
CA CYS A 391 0.16 21.22 -14.58
C CYS A 391 0.41 22.67 -14.97
N THR A 392 0.42 23.56 -13.98
CA THR A 392 0.89 24.95 -14.12
C THR A 392 2.27 25.08 -13.51
N ILE A 393 3.26 25.48 -14.30
CA ILE A 393 4.64 25.67 -13.86
C ILE A 393 5.04 27.12 -14.13
N SER A 394 5.11 27.94 -13.08
CA SER A 394 5.31 29.39 -13.27
C SER A 394 6.12 30.08 -12.19
N GLY A 395 6.89 31.12 -12.56
CA GLY A 395 7.62 31.94 -11.59
C GLY A 395 8.83 31.26 -10.96
N ASN A 396 9.22 30.06 -11.43
CA ASN A 396 10.35 29.33 -10.89
C ASN A 396 11.67 29.91 -11.40
N ARG A 397 12.69 30.01 -10.55
CA ARG A 397 14.01 30.55 -10.88
C ARG A 397 15.15 29.61 -10.45
N MET A 398 15.89 29.04 -11.39
CA MET A 398 17.03 28.14 -11.11
C MET A 398 17.93 27.98 -12.33
N THR A 399 18.90 27.07 -12.28
CA THR A 399 19.82 26.86 -13.40
C THR A 399 19.10 26.22 -14.59
N SER A 400 18.35 25.14 -14.43
CA SER A 400 17.61 24.53 -15.55
C SER A 400 16.23 24.04 -15.20
N PHE A 401 15.40 23.81 -16.22
CA PHE A 401 14.11 23.16 -16.01
C PHE A 401 14.30 21.67 -15.70
N LEU A 402 15.06 20.95 -16.54
CA LEU A 402 15.25 19.51 -16.44
C LEU A 402 16.73 19.10 -16.42
N LYS A 403 16.99 18.01 -15.70
CA LYS A 403 18.16 17.14 -15.84
C LYS A 403 17.69 15.69 -15.99
N VAL A 404 18.21 14.98 -16.98
CA VAL A 404 17.71 13.64 -17.33
C VAL A 404 18.86 12.67 -17.64
N PHE A 405 19.15 11.80 -16.69
CA PHE A 405 20.22 10.81 -16.79
C PHE A 405 19.64 9.41 -16.91
N ASN A 406 20.02 8.68 -17.96
CA ASN A 406 19.64 7.27 -18.19
C ASN A 406 18.15 6.97 -17.99
N SER A 407 17.26 7.88 -18.40
CA SER A 407 15.82 7.78 -18.17
C SER A 407 15.05 7.63 -19.48
N ASN A 408 13.96 6.86 -19.51
CA ASN A 408 13.39 6.33 -20.75
C ASN A 408 12.10 7.02 -21.25
N ALA A 409 11.26 7.58 -20.38
CA ALA A 409 9.98 8.16 -20.79
C ALA A 409 9.51 9.31 -19.89
N VAL A 410 9.97 10.53 -20.20
CA VAL A 410 9.55 11.76 -19.53
C VAL A 410 8.56 12.52 -20.41
N SER A 411 7.39 12.86 -19.90
CA SER A 411 6.37 13.56 -20.70
C SER A 411 5.74 14.73 -19.97
N PHE A 412 5.56 15.82 -20.70
CA PHE A 412 4.87 17.02 -20.29
C PHE A 412 3.68 17.24 -21.23
N LYS A 413 2.49 16.89 -20.77
CA LYS A 413 1.25 16.97 -21.54
C LYS A 413 0.29 18.02 -20.99
N ASP A 414 -0.24 18.86 -21.86
CA ASP A 414 -1.24 19.89 -21.59
C ASP A 414 -0.85 20.84 -20.43
N ASN A 415 0.45 21.08 -20.26
CA ASN A 415 0.98 21.94 -19.19
C ASN A 415 1.04 23.41 -19.63
N THR A 416 0.85 24.31 -18.66
CA THR A 416 1.12 25.75 -18.81
C THR A 416 2.47 26.08 -18.19
N ILE A 417 3.47 26.43 -19.01
CA ILE A 417 4.83 26.75 -18.57
C ILE A 417 5.12 28.20 -18.94
N GLN A 418 5.16 29.09 -17.96
CA GLN A 418 5.29 30.54 -18.20
C GLN A 418 6.07 31.25 -17.09
N ASP A 419 6.63 32.42 -17.38
CA ASP A 419 7.24 33.29 -16.38
C ASP A 419 8.35 32.63 -15.53
N ASN A 420 9.00 31.59 -16.06
CA ASN A 420 10.12 30.91 -15.39
C ASN A 420 11.46 31.49 -15.88
N THR A 421 12.45 31.50 -14.99
CA THR A 421 13.82 31.94 -15.28
C THR A 421 14.78 30.76 -15.10
N PHE A 422 15.22 30.17 -16.22
CA PHE A 422 16.20 29.08 -16.23
C PHE A 422 17.51 29.55 -16.88
N ALA A 423 18.57 29.73 -16.08
CA ALA A 423 19.82 30.34 -16.54
C ALA A 423 20.52 29.57 -17.68
N ALA A 424 20.44 28.24 -17.66
CA ALA A 424 20.94 27.32 -18.68
C ALA A 424 19.84 26.85 -19.66
N GLY A 425 18.60 27.35 -19.53
CA GLY A 425 17.47 26.96 -20.37
C GLY A 425 16.74 25.70 -19.89
N ILE A 426 16.01 25.06 -20.82
CA ILE A 426 15.14 23.91 -20.53
C ILE A 426 15.97 22.69 -20.10
N PHE A 427 17.09 22.43 -20.77
CA PHE A 427 17.97 21.30 -20.50
C PHE A 427 19.38 21.80 -20.17
N ALA A 428 19.93 21.40 -19.02
CA ALA A 428 21.33 21.67 -18.70
C ALA A 428 22.23 20.46 -18.96
N GLU A 429 21.79 19.26 -18.59
CA GLU A 429 22.59 18.03 -18.64
C GLU A 429 21.68 16.81 -18.86
N GLY A 430 22.12 15.84 -19.67
CA GLY A 430 21.38 14.60 -19.91
C GLY A 430 21.02 14.31 -21.37
N SER A 431 20.21 13.26 -21.60
CA SER A 431 19.67 12.91 -22.92
C SER A 431 18.25 13.44 -23.10
N GLU A 432 18.03 14.21 -24.16
CA GLU A 432 16.72 14.78 -24.51
C GLU A 432 15.84 13.82 -25.33
N THR A 433 16.40 12.72 -25.84
CA THR A 433 15.71 11.82 -26.80
C THR A 433 14.43 11.18 -26.26
N ASN A 434 14.31 11.17 -24.94
CA ASN A 434 13.26 10.48 -24.20
C ASN A 434 12.31 11.45 -23.47
N VAL A 435 12.39 12.75 -23.80
CA VAL A 435 11.55 13.80 -23.23
C VAL A 435 10.57 14.30 -24.30
N SER A 436 9.28 14.40 -23.95
CA SER A 436 8.24 14.88 -24.86
C SER A 436 7.43 16.03 -24.25
N PHE A 437 7.10 17.01 -25.10
CA PHE A 437 6.21 18.12 -24.77
C PHE A 437 5.01 18.11 -25.71
N SER A 438 3.82 18.22 -25.16
CA SER A 438 2.57 18.33 -25.91
C SER A 438 1.66 19.36 -25.23
N PRO A 439 1.37 20.53 -25.84
CA PRO A 439 1.98 21.05 -27.08
C PRO A 439 3.50 21.25 -26.94
N ALA A 440 4.21 21.36 -28.07
CA ALA A 440 5.64 21.70 -28.05
C ALA A 440 5.84 23.11 -27.45
N LEU A 441 6.93 23.26 -26.68
CA LEU A 441 7.28 24.49 -25.96
C LEU A 441 7.64 25.68 -26.88
#